data_AF-A0A7K1JVL2-F1
#
_entry.id   AF-A0A7K1JVL2-F1
#
_cell.length_a   1.000
_cell.length_b   1.000
_cell.length_c   1.000
_cell.angle_alpha   90.00
_cell.angle_beta   90.00
_cell.angle_gamma   90.00
#
_symmetry.space_group_name_H-M   'P 1'
#
loop_
_entity.id
_entity.type
_entity.pdbx_description
1 polymer ?
#
loop_
_entity_poly.entity_id
_entity_poly.type
_entity_poly.pdbx_seq_one_letter_code
_entity_poly.pdbx_strand_id
1 'polypeptide(L)'
;MSVSGDARRDRWAQHKVRVRRKFIVAAVAAIEAKGPSATVDDVVRAAQSAKPKLYRHFDDRADLFDSVAQAMVAAIRRQLTATADTRMPPRKSAQRAAARLIDLVEQFPQSTRFLFEHQMVSVRGSLAPALREGGAVAELAAATSSFLERVNVHPAGADQLAAALIGTAATTALWRVAQVAVPGEAVRERLAETLWASVDVFLRSKGVIVDPDRALDPGRAETARSALLDLRGEG
;
A
#
# COMPACT_ATOMS: atom_id res chain seq x y z
N MET A 1 28.03 -17.04 -31.22
CA MET A 1 27.12 -16.16 -32.00
C MET A 1 25.67 -16.34 -31.53
N SER A 2 25.15 -15.51 -30.61
CA SER A 2 23.69 -15.36 -30.35
C SER A 2 23.28 -14.03 -29.66
N VAL A 3 24.19 -13.05 -29.55
CA VAL A 3 23.97 -11.80 -28.77
C VAL A 3 22.99 -10.82 -29.45
N SER A 4 22.84 -10.87 -30.77
CA SER A 4 22.02 -9.90 -31.53
C SER A 4 20.49 -10.15 -31.41
N GLY A 5 20.07 -11.40 -31.27
CA GLY A 5 18.66 -11.77 -31.09
C GLY A 5 18.13 -11.39 -29.71
N ASP A 6 18.99 -11.48 -28.70
CA ASP A 6 18.64 -11.17 -27.31
C ASP A 6 18.47 -9.67 -27.08
N ALA A 7 19.42 -8.86 -27.56
CA ALA A 7 19.34 -7.41 -27.44
C ALA A 7 18.11 -6.79 -28.14
N ARG A 8 17.60 -7.44 -29.20
CA ARG A 8 16.36 -7.01 -29.89
C ARG A 8 15.11 -7.40 -29.10
N ARG A 9 15.07 -8.61 -28.53
CA ARG A 9 13.98 -9.05 -27.65
C ARG A 9 13.90 -8.20 -26.38
N ASP A 10 15.04 -7.87 -25.78
CA ASP A 10 15.11 -7.01 -24.60
C ASP A 10 14.63 -5.59 -24.89
N ARG A 11 15.08 -4.98 -25.99
CA ARG A 11 14.59 -3.65 -26.40
C ARG A 11 13.10 -3.66 -26.69
N TRP A 12 12.59 -4.73 -27.30
CA TRP A 12 11.16 -4.88 -27.58
C TRP A 12 10.34 -5.03 -26.28
N ALA A 13 10.81 -5.84 -25.34
CA ALA A 13 10.20 -6.01 -24.03
C ALA A 13 10.19 -4.69 -23.24
N GLN A 14 11.33 -4.00 -23.18
CA GLN A 14 11.46 -2.68 -22.54
C GLN A 14 10.56 -1.63 -23.22
N HIS A 15 10.47 -1.65 -24.55
CA HIS A 15 9.55 -0.78 -25.29
C HIS A 15 8.09 -1.07 -24.93
N LYS A 16 7.69 -2.34 -24.89
CA LYS A 16 6.33 -2.77 -24.54
C LYS A 16 5.96 -2.33 -23.13
N VAL A 17 6.87 -2.45 -22.17
CA VAL A 17 6.70 -1.96 -20.79
C VAL A 17 6.57 -0.44 -20.76
N ARG A 18 7.42 0.30 -21.49
CA ARG A 18 7.37 1.76 -21.55
C ARG A 18 6.05 2.27 -22.11
N VAL A 19 5.54 1.66 -23.19
CA VAL A 19 4.26 2.05 -23.79
C VAL A 19 3.09 1.70 -22.88
N ARG A 20 3.08 0.51 -22.26
CA ARG A 20 2.06 0.15 -21.27
C ARG A 20 2.03 1.15 -20.11
N ARG A 21 3.20 1.54 -19.59
CA ARG A 21 3.33 2.57 -18.54
C ARG A 21 2.80 3.94 -19.00
N LYS A 22 3.04 4.34 -20.27
CA LYS A 22 2.49 5.59 -20.83
C LYS A 22 0.96 5.60 -20.75
N PHE A 23 0.30 4.51 -21.14
CA PHE A 23 -1.16 4.41 -21.07
C PHE A 23 -1.67 4.41 -19.63
N ILE A 24 -0.98 3.74 -18.70
CA ILE A 24 -1.34 3.76 -17.28
C ILE A 24 -1.27 5.20 -16.71
N VAL A 25 -0.18 5.93 -16.98
CA VAL A 25 -0.03 7.32 -16.53
C VAL A 25 -1.11 8.22 -17.13
N ALA A 26 -1.39 8.06 -18.42
CA ALA A 26 -2.46 8.79 -19.09
C ALA A 26 -3.85 8.46 -18.52
N ALA A 27 -4.08 7.21 -18.13
CA ALA A 27 -5.32 6.80 -17.48
C ALA A 27 -5.48 7.42 -16.10
N VAL A 28 -4.43 7.44 -15.28
CA VAL A 28 -4.46 8.14 -13.98
C VAL A 28 -4.76 9.63 -14.18
N ALA A 29 -4.13 10.29 -15.15
CA ALA A 29 -4.42 11.68 -15.47
C ALA A 29 -5.88 11.90 -15.95
N ALA A 30 -6.41 10.99 -16.77
CA ALA A 30 -7.79 11.04 -17.22
C ALA A 30 -8.78 10.84 -16.06
N ILE A 31 -8.51 9.89 -15.17
CA ILE A 31 -9.29 9.65 -13.95
C ILE A 31 -9.27 10.89 -13.05
N GLU A 32 -8.10 11.51 -12.87
CA GLU A 32 -8.01 12.70 -12.03
C GLU A 32 -8.80 13.89 -12.61
N ALA A 33 -8.81 14.03 -13.93
CA ALA A 33 -9.52 15.10 -14.62
C ALA A 33 -11.04 14.86 -14.78
N LYS A 34 -11.49 13.61 -14.88
CA LYS A 34 -12.87 13.25 -15.23
C LYS A 34 -13.63 12.50 -14.14
N GLY A 35 -12.94 12.08 -13.09
CA GLY A 35 -13.50 11.21 -12.06
C GLY A 35 -13.43 9.72 -12.42
N PRO A 36 -14.01 8.86 -11.56
CA PRO A 36 -14.01 7.40 -11.73
C PRO A 36 -14.65 6.90 -13.04
N SER A 37 -15.51 7.71 -13.64
CA SER A 37 -16.22 7.40 -14.89
C SER A 37 -15.37 7.59 -16.17
N ALA A 38 -14.07 7.88 -16.04
CA ALA A 38 -13.16 8.03 -17.17
C ALA A 38 -13.26 6.87 -18.17
N THR A 39 -13.25 7.21 -19.46
CA THR A 39 -13.43 6.26 -20.55
C THR A 39 -12.11 5.92 -21.23
N VAL A 40 -12.10 4.83 -22.03
CA VAL A 40 -10.95 4.52 -22.89
C VAL A 40 -10.63 5.69 -23.84
N ASP A 41 -11.65 6.42 -24.30
CA ASP A 41 -11.48 7.61 -25.14
C ASP A 41 -10.72 8.74 -24.41
N ASP A 42 -10.99 8.93 -23.12
CA ASP A 42 -10.24 9.90 -22.32
C ASP A 42 -8.78 9.47 -22.14
N VAL A 43 -8.52 8.18 -21.92
CA VAL A 43 -7.16 7.64 -21.80
C VAL A 43 -6.37 7.83 -23.10
N VAL A 44 -6.92 7.48 -24.26
CA VAL A 44 -6.20 7.63 -25.53
C VAL A 44 -5.95 9.09 -25.88
N ARG A 45 -6.89 9.99 -25.53
CA ARG A 45 -6.73 11.43 -25.68
C ARG A 45 -5.60 11.96 -24.80
N ALA A 46 -5.59 11.59 -23.52
CA ALA A 46 -4.52 11.95 -22.58
C ALA A 46 -3.16 11.36 -22.99
N ALA A 47 -3.16 10.16 -23.58
CA ALA A 47 -1.95 9.50 -24.08
C ALA A 47 -1.47 10.04 -25.43
N GLN A 48 -2.23 10.93 -26.09
CA GLN A 48 -1.99 11.36 -27.48
C GLN A 48 -1.75 10.16 -28.39
N SER A 49 -2.70 9.23 -28.38
CA SER A 49 -2.62 7.93 -29.06
C SER A 49 -4.00 7.52 -29.60
N ALA A 50 -4.10 6.32 -30.18
CA ALA A 50 -5.34 5.77 -30.71
C ALA A 50 -5.72 4.43 -30.05
N LYS A 51 -7.02 4.10 -30.04
CA LYS A 51 -7.57 2.84 -29.52
C LYS A 51 -6.87 1.59 -30.07
N PRO A 52 -6.61 1.45 -31.38
CA PRO A 52 -5.92 0.26 -31.90
C PRO A 52 -4.51 0.08 -31.31
N LYS A 53 -3.81 1.16 -30.96
CA LYS A 53 -2.50 1.10 -30.32
C LYS A 53 -2.62 0.72 -28.85
N LEU A 54 -3.65 1.19 -28.15
CA LEU A 54 -3.93 0.82 -26.76
C LEU A 54 -4.23 -0.68 -26.65
N TYR A 55 -5.14 -1.20 -27.48
CA TYR A 55 -5.57 -2.60 -27.42
C TYR A 55 -4.51 -3.62 -27.88
N ARG A 56 -3.35 -3.18 -28.39
CA ARG A 56 -2.17 -4.06 -28.53
C ARG A 56 -1.49 -4.38 -27.20
N HIS A 57 -1.78 -3.57 -26.18
CA HIS A 57 -1.23 -3.73 -24.85
C HIS A 57 -2.26 -4.22 -23.85
N PHE A 58 -3.55 -3.97 -24.05
CA PHE A 58 -4.62 -4.37 -23.14
C PHE A 58 -5.70 -5.12 -23.89
N ASP A 59 -6.23 -6.18 -23.29
CA ASP A 59 -7.21 -7.04 -23.96
C ASP A 59 -8.57 -6.34 -24.13
N ASP A 60 -9.03 -5.66 -23.08
CA ASP A 60 -10.28 -4.92 -23.09
C ASP A 60 -10.23 -3.70 -22.14
N ARG A 61 -11.39 -3.04 -21.96
CA ARG A 61 -11.52 -1.93 -21.00
C ARG A 61 -11.22 -2.40 -19.57
N ALA A 62 -11.66 -3.59 -19.18
CA ALA A 62 -11.48 -4.08 -17.82
C ALA A 62 -9.99 -4.32 -17.53
N ASP A 63 -9.25 -4.99 -18.42
CA ASP A 63 -7.80 -5.20 -18.29
C ASP A 63 -7.04 -3.86 -18.17
N LEU A 64 -7.42 -2.85 -18.96
CA LEU A 64 -6.84 -1.52 -18.83
C LEU A 64 -7.01 -0.95 -17.41
N PHE A 65 -8.24 -0.88 -16.91
CA PHE A 65 -8.52 -0.21 -15.64
C PHE A 65 -8.09 -1.05 -14.42
N ASP A 66 -8.11 -2.38 -14.52
CA ASP A 66 -7.55 -3.28 -13.51
C ASP A 66 -6.02 -3.10 -13.41
N SER A 67 -5.35 -2.98 -14.56
CA SER A 67 -3.91 -2.71 -14.62
C SER A 67 -3.55 -1.33 -14.07
N VAL A 68 -4.41 -0.34 -14.29
CA VAL A 68 -4.27 1.00 -13.70
C VAL A 68 -4.43 0.92 -12.19
N ALA A 69 -5.47 0.27 -11.68
CA ALA A 69 -5.67 0.09 -10.24
C ALA A 69 -4.49 -0.63 -9.57
N GLN A 70 -3.99 -1.71 -10.17
CA GLN A 70 -2.80 -2.42 -9.71
C GLN A 70 -1.56 -1.51 -9.66
N ALA A 71 -1.33 -0.71 -10.71
CA ALA A 71 -0.20 0.19 -10.76
C ALA A 71 -0.28 1.31 -9.72
N MET A 72 -1.48 1.82 -9.44
CA MET A 72 -1.73 2.84 -8.40
C MET A 72 -1.51 2.27 -7.00
N VAL A 73 -2.06 1.09 -6.69
CA VAL A 73 -1.81 0.40 -5.41
C VAL A 73 -0.31 0.15 -5.23
N ALA A 74 0.38 -0.34 -6.26
CA ALA A 74 1.82 -0.55 -6.21
C ALA A 74 2.60 0.76 -6.03
N ALA A 75 2.12 1.89 -6.57
CA ALA A 75 2.74 3.20 -6.39
C ALA A 75 2.57 3.73 -4.95
N ILE A 76 1.34 3.66 -4.41
CA ILE A 76 1.03 4.01 -3.02
C ILE A 76 1.91 3.17 -2.09
N ARG A 77 1.91 1.85 -2.31
CA ARG A 77 2.75 0.90 -1.56
C ARG A 77 4.22 1.32 -1.56
N ARG A 78 4.83 1.52 -2.73
CA ARG A 78 6.25 1.95 -2.82
C ARG A 78 6.52 3.23 -2.03
N GLN A 79 5.60 4.20 -2.07
CA GLN A 79 5.77 5.45 -1.35
C GLN A 79 5.62 5.28 0.17
N LEU A 80 4.70 4.44 0.63
CA LEU A 80 4.55 4.15 2.07
C LEU A 80 5.71 3.28 2.59
N THR A 81 6.16 2.28 1.84
CA THR A 81 7.33 1.47 2.22
C THR A 81 8.61 2.32 2.26
N ALA A 82 8.78 3.28 1.34
CA ALA A 82 9.92 4.22 1.39
C ALA A 82 9.88 5.15 2.61
N THR A 83 8.72 5.30 3.26
CA THR A 83 8.61 6.02 4.54
C THR A 83 8.86 5.14 5.76
N ALA A 84 8.76 3.82 5.62
CA ALA A 84 9.04 2.87 6.68
C ALA A 84 10.55 2.80 6.91
N ASP A 85 10.98 3.26 8.08
CA ASP A 85 12.36 3.17 8.54
C ASP A 85 12.34 2.48 9.90
N THR A 86 12.98 1.31 10.02
CA THR A 86 13.07 0.58 11.29
C THR A 86 13.88 1.33 12.34
N ARG A 87 14.70 2.31 11.91
CA ARG A 87 15.45 3.21 12.79
C ARG A 87 14.58 4.35 13.34
N MET A 88 13.35 4.47 12.89
CA MET A 88 12.39 5.45 13.38
C MET A 88 11.53 4.85 14.50
N PRO A 89 11.24 5.62 15.56
CA PRO A 89 10.27 5.20 16.56
C PRO A 89 8.93 4.79 15.95
N PRO A 90 8.28 3.71 16.42
CA PRO A 90 7.05 3.22 15.84
C PRO A 90 5.95 4.27 15.70
N ARG A 91 5.79 5.14 16.71
CA ARG A 91 4.81 6.24 16.67
C ARG A 91 5.11 7.22 15.55
N LYS A 92 6.38 7.59 15.36
CA LYS A 92 6.82 8.47 14.26
C LYS A 92 6.64 7.80 12.90
N SER A 93 6.91 6.49 12.80
CA SER A 93 6.66 5.71 11.59
C SER A 93 5.18 5.71 11.21
N ALA A 94 4.28 5.52 12.17
CA ALA A 94 2.83 5.58 11.96
C ALA A 94 2.38 6.99 11.53
N GLN A 95 2.89 8.05 12.18
CA GLN A 95 2.64 9.45 11.81
C GLN A 95 3.07 9.74 10.37
N ARG A 96 4.27 9.30 9.98
CA ARG A 96 4.80 9.53 8.62
C ARG A 96 3.99 8.78 7.57
N ALA A 97 3.61 7.53 7.83
CA ALA A 97 2.79 6.74 6.92
C ALA A 97 1.38 7.35 6.77
N ALA A 98 0.75 7.76 7.87
CA ALA A 98 -0.55 8.42 7.87
C ALA A 98 -0.49 9.76 7.11
N ALA A 99 0.50 10.60 7.41
CA ALA A 99 0.72 11.86 6.71
C ALA A 99 0.86 11.65 5.20
N ARG A 100 1.70 10.70 4.80
CA ARG A 100 1.94 10.40 3.39
C ARG A 100 0.69 9.88 2.68
N LEU A 101 -0.10 9.04 3.34
CA LEU A 101 -1.36 8.55 2.78
C LEU A 101 -2.33 9.70 2.56
N ILE A 102 -2.54 10.55 3.56
CA ILE A 102 -3.48 11.68 3.46
C ILE A 102 -3.01 12.70 2.41
N ASP A 103 -1.71 12.97 2.30
CA ASP A 103 -1.17 13.82 1.21
C ASP A 103 -1.54 13.27 -0.17
N LEU A 104 -1.44 11.95 -0.36
CA LEU A 104 -1.80 11.31 -1.63
C LEU A 104 -3.29 11.40 -1.92
N VAL A 105 -4.13 11.24 -0.89
CA VAL A 105 -5.58 11.37 -1.02
C VAL A 105 -5.98 12.80 -1.36
N GLU A 106 -5.35 13.79 -0.73
CA GLU A 106 -5.59 15.21 -1.02
C GLU A 106 -5.07 15.62 -2.40
N GLN A 107 -3.96 15.03 -2.85
CA GLN A 107 -3.37 15.28 -4.17
C GLN A 107 -4.14 14.59 -5.30
N PHE A 108 -4.71 13.40 -5.05
CA PHE A 108 -5.36 12.58 -6.07
C PHE A 108 -6.74 12.06 -5.62
N PRO A 109 -7.70 12.95 -5.31
CA PRO A 109 -8.99 12.55 -4.75
C PRO A 109 -9.83 11.69 -5.70
N GLN A 110 -9.82 11.95 -7.01
CA GLN A 110 -10.61 11.14 -7.95
C GLN A 110 -9.99 9.77 -8.17
N SER A 111 -8.66 9.70 -8.18
CA SER A 111 -7.91 8.45 -8.17
C SER A 111 -8.25 7.58 -6.95
N THR A 112 -8.39 8.19 -5.76
CA THR A 112 -8.84 7.48 -4.56
C THR A 112 -10.27 6.95 -4.70
N ARG A 113 -11.21 7.75 -5.24
CA ARG A 113 -12.59 7.29 -5.52
C ARG A 113 -12.61 6.12 -6.51
N PHE A 114 -11.86 6.25 -7.60
CA PHE A 114 -11.71 5.22 -8.61
C PHE A 114 -11.22 3.91 -8.00
N LEU A 115 -10.16 3.98 -7.16
CA LEU A 115 -9.64 2.80 -6.49
C LEU A 115 -10.68 2.15 -5.59
N PHE A 116 -11.53 2.91 -4.91
CA PHE A 116 -12.58 2.34 -4.08
C PHE A 116 -13.65 1.61 -4.90
N GLU A 117 -14.18 2.26 -5.94
CA GLU A 117 -15.18 1.68 -6.84
C GLU A 117 -14.67 0.42 -7.55
N HIS A 118 -13.37 0.38 -7.87
CA HIS A 118 -12.72 -0.76 -8.52
C HIS A 118 -12.15 -1.83 -7.56
N GLN A 119 -11.91 -1.54 -6.27
CA GLN A 119 -11.32 -2.50 -5.31
C GLN A 119 -12.31 -3.13 -4.34
N MET A 120 -13.38 -2.43 -3.94
CA MET A 120 -14.34 -2.96 -2.96
C MET A 120 -15.41 -3.85 -3.59
N VAL A 121 -15.70 -3.67 -4.87
CA VAL A 121 -16.46 -4.65 -5.64
C VAL A 121 -15.43 -5.58 -6.27
N SER A 122 -15.42 -6.85 -5.89
CA SER A 122 -14.72 -7.90 -6.65
C SER A 122 -15.17 -7.81 -8.10
N VAL A 123 -14.41 -7.15 -8.96
CA VAL A 123 -14.72 -7.10 -10.38
C VAL A 123 -14.31 -8.46 -10.95
N ARG A 124 -15.30 -9.27 -11.34
CA ARG A 124 -15.15 -10.57 -12.01
C ARG A 124 -14.40 -11.65 -11.20
N GLY A 125 -14.68 -11.77 -9.90
CA GLY A 125 -14.18 -12.90 -9.10
C GLY A 125 -12.67 -12.89 -8.83
N SER A 126 -11.99 -11.77 -9.11
CA SER A 126 -10.58 -11.57 -8.74
C SER A 126 -10.46 -10.93 -7.36
N LEU A 127 -9.50 -11.38 -6.56
CA LEU A 127 -9.16 -10.73 -5.30
C LEU A 127 -8.71 -9.28 -5.54
N ALA A 128 -9.06 -8.38 -4.62
CA ALA A 128 -8.55 -7.01 -4.62
C ALA A 128 -7.00 -7.00 -4.69
N PRO A 129 -6.35 -6.05 -5.40
CA PRO A 129 -4.91 -6.04 -5.58
C PRO A 129 -4.10 -6.16 -4.28
N ALA A 130 -4.60 -5.60 -3.16
CA ALA A 130 -3.95 -5.69 -1.86
C ALA A 130 -3.99 -7.09 -1.24
N LEU A 131 -5.00 -7.91 -1.60
CA LEU A 131 -5.25 -9.27 -1.09
C LEU A 131 -4.64 -10.37 -1.96
N ARG A 132 -4.09 -10.04 -3.13
CA ARG A 132 -3.41 -11.00 -4.00
C ARG A 132 -2.11 -11.50 -3.37
N GLU A 133 -1.61 -12.63 -3.85
CA GLU A 133 -0.25 -13.09 -3.52
C GLU A 133 0.77 -12.01 -3.86
N GLY A 134 1.69 -11.71 -2.92
CA GLY A 134 2.63 -10.60 -3.05
C GLY A 134 1.98 -9.21 -3.02
N GLY A 135 0.71 -9.10 -2.65
CA GLY A 135 0.00 -7.85 -2.42
C GLY A 135 0.43 -7.17 -1.11
N ALA A 136 -0.13 -5.98 -0.86
CA ALA A 136 0.23 -5.17 0.31
C ALA A 136 -0.01 -5.90 1.65
N VAL A 137 -1.07 -6.72 1.74
CA VAL A 137 -1.35 -7.53 2.95
C VAL A 137 -0.26 -8.57 3.16
N ALA A 138 0.08 -9.34 2.13
CA ALA A 138 1.12 -10.37 2.22
C ALA A 138 2.49 -9.78 2.57
N GLU A 139 2.86 -8.64 1.98
CA GLU A 139 4.13 -7.97 2.27
C GLU A 139 4.21 -7.46 3.72
N LEU A 140 3.16 -6.79 4.21
CA LEU A 140 3.13 -6.30 5.58
C LEU A 140 3.07 -7.44 6.60
N ALA A 141 2.35 -8.52 6.28
CA ALA A 141 2.34 -9.74 7.06
C ALA A 141 3.75 -10.34 7.14
N ALA A 142 4.45 -10.48 6.01
CA ALA A 142 5.81 -11.01 5.97
C ALA A 142 6.80 -10.15 6.80
N ALA A 143 6.71 -8.82 6.70
CA ALA A 143 7.52 -7.92 7.51
C ALA A 143 7.26 -8.07 9.01
N THR A 144 5.98 -8.21 9.38
CA THR A 144 5.55 -8.40 10.78
C THR A 144 5.99 -9.76 11.31
N SER A 145 5.78 -10.83 10.54
CA SER A 145 6.22 -12.19 10.89
C SER A 145 7.72 -12.24 11.10
N SER A 146 8.48 -11.64 10.18
CA SER A 146 9.95 -11.57 10.28
C SER A 146 10.40 -10.81 11.54
N PHE A 147 9.67 -9.79 11.97
CA PHE A 147 9.96 -9.11 13.24
C PHE A 147 9.67 -10.01 14.45
N LEU A 148 8.50 -10.66 14.48
CA LEU A 148 8.12 -11.55 15.59
C LEU A 148 9.10 -12.74 15.73
N GLU A 149 9.51 -13.33 14.62
CA GLU A 149 10.48 -14.43 14.62
C GLU A 149 11.84 -13.99 15.18
N ARG A 150 12.31 -12.78 14.84
CA ARG A 150 13.56 -12.23 15.39
C ARG A 150 13.53 -12.05 16.91
N VAL A 151 12.34 -11.84 17.49
CA VAL A 151 12.16 -11.73 18.96
C VAL A 151 11.66 -13.04 19.58
N ASN A 152 11.81 -14.17 18.87
CA ASN A 152 11.44 -15.52 19.29
C ASN A 152 9.94 -15.70 19.62
N VAL A 153 9.08 -15.04 18.85
CA VAL A 153 7.61 -15.10 19.00
C VAL A 153 6.97 -15.70 17.75
N HIS A 154 6.00 -16.60 17.93
CA HIS A 154 5.28 -17.22 16.82
C HIS A 154 4.44 -16.19 16.04
N PRO A 155 4.55 -16.12 14.70
CA PRO A 155 3.98 -15.05 13.88
C PRO A 155 2.46 -15.16 13.61
N ALA A 156 1.72 -15.88 14.45
CA ALA A 156 0.29 -16.15 14.22
C ALA A 156 -0.54 -14.85 14.21
N GLY A 157 -1.37 -14.66 13.18
CA GLY A 157 -2.24 -13.49 13.05
C GLY A 157 -1.56 -12.23 12.49
N ALA A 158 -0.31 -12.31 12.03
CA ALA A 158 0.37 -11.21 11.36
C ALA A 158 -0.32 -10.78 10.05
N ASP A 159 -0.90 -11.75 9.32
CA ASP A 159 -1.75 -11.56 8.15
C ASP A 159 -3.05 -10.82 8.49
N GLN A 160 -3.71 -11.21 9.59
CA GLN A 160 -4.92 -10.56 10.06
C GLN A 160 -4.64 -9.11 10.51
N LEU A 161 -3.54 -8.85 11.22
CA LEU A 161 -3.11 -7.49 11.55
C LEU A 161 -2.85 -6.67 10.28
N ALA A 162 -2.11 -7.25 9.31
CA ALA A 162 -1.81 -6.57 8.06
C ALA A 162 -3.08 -6.19 7.28
N ALA A 163 -4.04 -7.11 7.19
CA ALA A 163 -5.33 -6.87 6.57
C ALA A 163 -6.11 -5.75 7.29
N ALA A 164 -6.13 -5.76 8.62
CA ALA A 164 -6.79 -4.73 9.42
C ALA A 164 -6.18 -3.34 9.19
N LEU A 165 -4.85 -3.22 9.25
CA LEU A 165 -4.14 -1.95 9.06
C LEU A 165 -4.39 -1.37 7.66
N ILE A 166 -4.33 -2.21 6.62
CA ILE A 166 -4.61 -1.81 5.24
C ILE A 166 -6.08 -1.43 5.06
N GLY A 167 -7.00 -2.19 5.67
CA GLY A 167 -8.42 -1.88 5.67
C GLY A 167 -8.73 -0.53 6.33
N THR A 168 -8.15 -0.25 7.49
CA THR A 168 -8.26 1.05 8.17
C THR A 168 -7.74 2.17 7.28
N ALA A 169 -6.52 2.05 6.75
CA ALA A 169 -5.93 3.04 5.86
C ALA A 169 -6.79 3.32 4.62
N ALA A 170 -7.25 2.27 3.93
CA ALA A 170 -8.08 2.39 2.74
C ALA A 170 -9.45 3.03 3.02
N THR A 171 -10.09 2.63 4.13
CA THR A 171 -11.41 3.15 4.51
C THR A 171 -11.32 4.61 4.96
N THR A 172 -10.28 4.98 5.73
CA THR A 172 -10.01 6.37 6.10
C THR A 172 -9.72 7.24 4.87
N ALA A 173 -8.97 6.72 3.90
CA ALA A 173 -8.70 7.42 2.65
C ALA A 173 -9.99 7.75 1.88
N LEU A 174 -10.92 6.79 1.76
CA LEU A 174 -12.21 7.05 1.14
C LEU A 174 -13.03 8.08 1.92
N TRP A 175 -13.17 7.88 3.22
CA TRP A 175 -13.92 8.78 4.09
C TRP A 175 -13.39 10.21 3.99
N ARG A 176 -12.05 10.38 3.91
CA ARG A 176 -11.41 11.68 3.74
C ARG A 176 -11.85 12.38 2.46
N VAL A 177 -11.97 11.65 1.35
CA VAL A 177 -12.44 12.21 0.08
C VAL A 177 -13.90 12.69 0.16
N ALA A 178 -14.73 12.05 1.00
CA ALA A 178 -16.10 12.48 1.23
C ALA A 178 -16.19 13.66 2.22
N GLN A 179 -15.24 13.79 3.15
CA GLN A 179 -15.29 14.73 4.28
C GLN A 179 -14.17 15.78 4.22
N VAL A 180 -14.27 16.67 3.23
CA VAL A 180 -13.25 17.73 3.00
C VAL A 180 -13.22 18.77 4.13
N ALA A 181 -14.33 18.95 4.86
CA ALA A 181 -14.44 19.95 5.93
C ALA A 181 -13.58 19.67 7.17
N VAL A 182 -13.16 18.42 7.39
CA VAL A 182 -12.29 18.07 8.51
C VAL A 182 -10.86 18.55 8.21
N PRO A 183 -10.13 19.21 9.13
CA PRO A 183 -8.74 19.57 8.90
C PRO A 183 -7.88 18.33 8.62
N GLY A 184 -7.06 18.37 7.56
CA GLY A 184 -6.22 17.23 7.16
C GLY A 184 -5.29 16.76 8.28
N GLU A 185 -4.76 17.69 9.08
CA GLU A 185 -3.90 17.38 10.22
C GLU A 185 -4.57 16.48 11.26
N ALA A 186 -5.82 16.78 11.63
CA ALA A 186 -6.58 15.96 12.57
C ALA A 186 -6.81 14.53 12.04
N VAL A 187 -6.98 14.39 10.72
CA VAL A 187 -7.12 13.07 10.07
C VAL A 187 -5.80 12.30 10.11
N ARG A 188 -4.68 12.96 9.84
CA ARG A 188 -3.33 12.36 9.91
C ARG A 188 -3.02 11.86 11.32
N GLU A 189 -3.24 12.71 12.33
CA GLU A 189 -3.00 12.39 13.73
C GLU A 189 -3.85 11.20 14.18
N ARG A 190 -5.17 11.27 13.96
CA ARG A 190 -6.08 10.19 14.36
C ARG A 190 -5.77 8.87 13.66
N LEU A 191 -5.44 8.90 12.36
CA LEU A 191 -5.06 7.70 11.63
C LEU A 191 -3.75 7.11 12.19
N ALA A 192 -2.75 7.94 12.47
CA ALA A 192 -1.48 7.50 13.04
C ALA A 192 -1.67 6.82 14.41
N GLU A 193 -2.47 7.44 15.29
CA GLU A 193 -2.82 6.86 16.59
C GLU A 193 -3.52 5.50 16.44
N THR A 194 -4.48 5.41 15.52
CA THR A 194 -5.24 4.18 15.28
C THR A 194 -4.35 3.05 14.77
N LEU A 195 -3.50 3.34 13.77
CA LEU A 195 -2.57 2.36 13.20
C LEU A 195 -1.58 1.87 14.27
N TRP A 196 -1.01 2.80 15.05
CA TRP A 196 -0.08 2.43 16.11
C TRP A 196 -0.76 1.62 17.22
N ALA A 197 -1.95 2.04 17.68
CA ALA A 197 -2.68 1.31 18.72
C ALA A 197 -3.00 -0.12 18.30
N SER A 198 -3.38 -0.37 17.04
CA SER A 198 -3.59 -1.72 16.53
C SER A 198 -2.33 -2.57 16.57
N VAL A 199 -1.17 -2.00 16.21
CA VAL A 199 0.12 -2.70 16.27
C VAL A 199 0.52 -2.97 17.72
N ASP A 200 0.45 -1.98 18.61
CA ASP A 200 0.82 -2.10 20.02
C ASP A 200 -0.02 -3.18 20.73
N VAL A 201 -1.35 -3.13 20.56
CA VAL A 201 -2.24 -4.15 21.14
C VAL A 201 -1.92 -5.55 20.60
N PHE A 202 -1.65 -5.67 19.30
CA PHE A 202 -1.27 -6.95 18.71
C PHE A 202 0.07 -7.45 19.29
N LEU A 203 1.10 -6.62 19.36
CA LEU A 203 2.40 -6.99 19.92
C LEU A 203 2.29 -7.40 21.39
N ARG A 204 1.55 -6.63 22.21
CA ARG A 204 1.28 -6.97 23.61
C ARG A 204 0.54 -8.29 23.77
N SER A 205 -0.41 -8.59 22.87
CA SER A 205 -1.12 -9.88 22.86
C SER A 205 -0.18 -11.07 22.62
N LYS A 206 0.98 -10.82 22.01
CA LYS A 206 2.06 -11.80 21.80
C LYS A 206 3.14 -11.76 22.87
N GLY A 207 2.94 -10.96 23.92
CA GLY A 207 3.94 -10.75 24.96
C GLY A 207 5.16 -9.98 24.47
N VAL A 208 5.03 -9.09 23.49
CA VAL A 208 6.11 -8.19 23.05
C VAL A 208 5.76 -6.78 23.51
N ILE A 209 6.67 -6.14 24.23
CA ILE A 209 6.52 -4.75 24.67
C ILE A 209 7.55 -3.90 23.91
N VAL A 210 7.05 -2.82 23.31
CA VAL A 210 7.87 -1.88 22.53
C VAL A 210 7.69 -0.48 23.09
N ASP A 211 8.79 0.23 23.32
CA ASP A 211 8.77 1.67 23.57
C ASP A 211 8.40 2.40 22.26
N PRO A 212 7.23 3.07 22.19
CA PRO A 212 6.76 3.74 20.98
C PRO A 212 7.64 4.92 20.52
N ASP A 213 8.48 5.45 21.42
CA ASP A 213 9.32 6.63 21.20
C ASP A 213 10.79 6.27 20.93
N ARG A 214 11.13 4.97 20.96
CA ARG A 214 12.45 4.46 20.59
C ARG A 214 12.40 3.66 19.30
N ALA A 215 13.48 3.73 18.54
CA ALA A 215 13.64 2.91 17.35
C ALA A 215 13.49 1.42 17.67
N LEU A 216 12.92 0.67 16.73
CA LEU A 216 12.77 -0.77 16.87
C LEU A 216 14.16 -1.43 16.75
N ASP A 217 14.74 -1.75 17.89
CA ASP A 217 15.89 -2.64 17.99
C ASP A 217 15.39 -4.03 18.39
N PRO A 218 15.44 -5.04 17.49
CA PRO A 218 15.01 -6.40 17.81
C PRO A 218 15.74 -6.99 19.02
N GLY A 219 16.98 -6.55 19.30
CA GLY A 219 17.75 -6.98 20.48
C GLY A 219 17.32 -6.33 21.79
N ARG A 220 16.48 -5.28 21.74
CA ARG A 220 15.95 -4.56 22.91
C ARG A 220 14.44 -4.69 23.08
N ALA A 221 13.75 -5.40 22.18
CA ALA A 221 12.33 -5.69 22.35
C ALA A 221 12.18 -6.69 23.51
N GLU A 222 11.69 -6.21 24.65
CA GLU A 222 11.48 -7.05 25.82
C GLU A 222 10.25 -7.93 25.62
N THR A 223 10.40 -9.23 25.91
CA THR A 223 9.24 -10.09 26.04
C THR A 223 8.60 -9.85 27.40
N ALA A 224 7.27 -9.81 27.46
CA ALA A 224 6.50 -9.60 28.68
C ALA A 224 6.86 -10.63 29.77
N ARG A 225 7.28 -11.85 29.37
CA ARG A 225 7.81 -12.84 30.32
C ARG A 225 9.12 -12.38 30.95
N SER A 226 10.06 -11.83 30.19
CA SER A 226 11.32 -11.25 30.70
C SER A 226 11.06 -10.04 31.59
N ALA A 227 10.21 -9.11 31.14
CA ALA A 227 9.87 -7.91 31.92
C ALA A 227 9.14 -8.26 33.24
N LEU A 228 8.31 -9.30 33.25
CA LEU A 228 7.65 -9.79 34.47
C LEU A 228 8.62 -10.51 35.42
N LEU A 229 9.68 -11.14 34.91
CA LEU A 229 10.73 -11.77 35.73
C LEU A 229 11.63 -10.70 36.37
N ASP A 230 12.01 -9.68 35.61
CA ASP A 230 12.80 -8.54 36.11
C ASP A 230 12.05 -7.78 37.21
N LEU A 231 10.73 -7.58 37.07
CA LEU A 231 9.88 -6.95 38.10
C LEU A 231 9.70 -7.81 39.36
N ARG A 232 9.95 -9.12 39.29
CA ARG A 232 9.89 -10.05 40.43
C ARG A 232 11.24 -10.24 41.13
N GLY A 233 12.33 -9.67 40.60
CA GLY A 233 13.67 -9.82 41.16
C GLY A 233 14.27 -11.23 40.99
N GLU A 234 13.73 -12.03 40.06
CA GLU A 234 14.22 -13.37 39.73
C GLU A 234 14.99 -13.29 38.41
N GLY A 235 16.20 -12.71 38.46
CA GLY A 235 17.15 -12.62 37.33
C GLY A 235 18.40 -13.45 37.58
#